data_AF-A0A7C8ZNX2-F1
#
_entry.id   AF-A0A7C8ZNX2-F1
#
_cell.length_a   1.000
_cell.length_b   1.000
_cell.length_c   1.000
_cell.angle_alpha   90.00
_cell.angle_beta   90.00
_cell.angle_gamma   90.00
#
_symmetry.space_group_name_H-M   'P 1'
#
loop_
_entity.id
_entity.type
_entity.pdbx_description
1 polymer ?
#
loop_
_entity_poly.entity_id
_entity_poly.type
_entity_poly.pdbx_seq_one_letter_code
_entity_poly.pdbx_strand_id
1 'polypeptide(L)'
;EDAVRTLGTDIVRFTQRNLLRIYPRGSRILSSNYNPFTAWIQGAQMVAFNMQGYGKYLWVMQGVFRANGGCGYVKKPRLLLDVGPNDEVFDPNSIVQVKKTLKVKVYMGDGWHLHFRRTHFDLFSPPDFFTKLQIYGVPADRKKAKTEPREDQWVPVWNKEFEFPLTVPELAQLRIEVRECDMT
;
A
#
# COMPACT_ATOMS: atom_id res chain seq x y z
N GLU A 1 -2.95 -5.25 -17.96
CA GLU A 1 -2.67 -6.25 -16.91
C GLU A 1 -2.00 -7.48 -17.49
N ASP A 2 -2.31 -7.88 -18.73
CA ASP A 2 -1.66 -9.04 -19.37
C ASP A 2 -0.14 -8.92 -19.51
N ALA A 3 0.40 -7.77 -19.96
CA ALA A 3 1.85 -7.60 -20.11
C ALA A 3 2.64 -7.77 -18.81
N VAL A 4 2.07 -7.37 -17.66
CA VAL A 4 2.71 -7.56 -16.34
C VAL A 4 2.75 -9.03 -15.95
N ARG A 5 1.77 -9.82 -16.38
CA ARG A 5 1.69 -11.25 -16.11
C ARG A 5 2.58 -12.07 -17.04
N THR A 6 2.70 -11.67 -18.31
CA THR A 6 3.40 -12.44 -19.34
C THR A 6 4.83 -11.99 -19.59
N LEU A 7 5.16 -10.71 -19.33
CA LEU A 7 6.44 -10.08 -19.66
C LEU A 7 7.10 -9.43 -18.41
N GLY A 8 6.79 -9.90 -17.20
CA GLY A 8 7.24 -9.26 -15.95
C GLY A 8 8.76 -9.09 -15.88
N THR A 9 9.51 -10.17 -16.10
CA THR A 9 10.98 -10.16 -16.11
C THR A 9 11.55 -9.24 -17.20
N ASP A 10 10.96 -9.25 -18.40
CA ASP A 10 11.39 -8.37 -19.49
C ASP A 10 11.16 -6.89 -19.16
N ILE A 11 10.04 -6.56 -18.49
CA ILE A 11 9.78 -5.20 -18.02
C ILE A 11 10.80 -4.81 -16.95
N VAL A 12 11.09 -5.67 -15.97
CA VAL A 12 12.13 -5.42 -14.96
C VAL A 12 13.45 -5.11 -15.64
N ARG A 13 13.89 -5.97 -16.56
CA ARG A 13 15.12 -5.78 -17.35
C ARG A 13 15.11 -4.47 -18.12
N PHE A 14 14.00 -4.13 -18.79
CA PHE A 14 13.86 -2.87 -19.50
C PHE A 14 14.03 -1.66 -18.58
N THR A 15 13.40 -1.66 -17.41
CA THR A 15 13.42 -0.52 -16.48
C THR A 15 14.74 -0.35 -15.71
N GLN A 16 15.68 -1.29 -15.81
CA GLN A 16 17.04 -1.12 -15.28
C GLN A 16 17.82 -0.05 -16.04
N ARG A 17 17.56 0.08 -17.35
CA ARG A 17 18.29 1.02 -18.23
C ARG A 17 17.41 2.09 -18.86
N ASN A 18 16.08 1.95 -18.75
CA ASN A 18 15.11 2.85 -19.39
C ASN A 18 14.07 3.36 -18.38
N LEU A 19 13.48 4.52 -18.68
CA LEU A 19 12.31 5.02 -17.96
C LEU A 19 11.04 4.47 -18.59
N LEU A 20 10.14 3.96 -17.75
CA LEU A 20 8.81 3.51 -18.14
C LEU A 20 7.74 4.39 -17.49
N ARG A 21 6.88 4.98 -18.33
CA ARG A 21 5.72 5.77 -17.91
C ARG A 21 4.42 5.00 -18.12
N ILE A 22 3.59 4.96 -17.07
CA ILE A 22 2.30 4.26 -17.06
C ILE A 22 1.22 5.27 -16.72
N TYR A 23 0.13 5.25 -17.48
CA TYR A 23 -1.01 6.15 -17.30
C TYR A 23 -2.31 5.36 -17.05
N PRO A 24 -3.29 5.95 -16.33
CA PRO A 24 -4.61 5.34 -16.19
C PRO A 24 -5.24 5.10 -17.57
N ARG A 25 -5.94 3.97 -17.74
CA ARG A 25 -6.67 3.68 -18.99
C ARG A 25 -7.67 4.81 -19.30
N GLY A 26 -7.70 5.28 -20.54
CA GLY A 26 -8.55 6.41 -20.97
C GLY A 26 -10.05 6.22 -20.75
N SER A 27 -10.52 4.97 -20.61
CA SER A 27 -11.92 4.66 -20.25
C SER A 27 -12.28 5.00 -18.79
N ARG A 28 -11.34 5.48 -17.97
CA ARG A 28 -11.58 5.92 -16.59
C ARG A 28 -12.11 7.35 -16.55
N ILE A 29 -13.32 7.52 -17.07
CA ILE A 29 -14.04 8.80 -17.14
C ILE A 29 -14.24 9.41 -15.72
N LEU A 30 -14.36 8.56 -14.69
CA LEU A 30 -14.53 8.97 -13.29
C LEU A 30 -13.21 9.31 -12.57
N SER A 31 -12.10 9.51 -13.28
CA SER A 31 -10.79 9.89 -12.72
C SER A 31 -10.22 8.97 -11.64
N SER A 32 -10.70 7.72 -11.53
CA SER A 32 -10.24 6.78 -10.51
C SER A 32 -8.80 6.30 -10.73
N ASN A 33 -8.01 6.24 -9.65
CA ASN A 33 -6.63 5.76 -9.72
C ASN A 33 -6.54 4.22 -9.66
N TYR A 34 -5.48 3.65 -10.25
CA TYR A 34 -5.19 2.21 -10.20
C TYR A 34 -4.24 1.90 -9.05
N ASN A 35 -4.05 0.62 -8.75
CA ASN A 35 -3.06 0.19 -7.76
C ASN A 35 -1.65 0.41 -8.33
N PRO A 36 -0.81 1.30 -7.78
CA PRO A 36 0.53 1.52 -8.31
C PRO A 36 1.45 0.30 -8.21
N PHE A 37 1.19 -0.59 -7.25
CA PHE A 37 2.04 -1.75 -7.04
C PHE A 37 1.98 -2.77 -8.17
N THR A 38 1.04 -2.66 -9.12
CA THR A 38 1.13 -3.47 -10.35
C THR A 38 2.27 -3.01 -11.26
N ALA A 39 2.70 -1.75 -11.13
CA ALA A 39 3.75 -1.13 -11.90
C ALA A 39 5.08 -1.07 -11.14
N TRP A 40 5.07 -0.62 -9.88
CA TRP A 40 6.31 -0.46 -9.09
C TRP A 40 7.05 -1.76 -8.83
N ILE A 41 6.34 -2.89 -8.66
CA ILE A 41 7.00 -4.19 -8.48
C ILE A 41 7.76 -4.64 -9.74
N GLN A 42 7.46 -4.05 -10.89
CA GLN A 42 8.13 -4.30 -12.17
C GLN A 42 9.22 -3.24 -12.46
N GLY A 43 9.46 -2.30 -11.54
CA GLY A 43 10.48 -1.26 -11.68
C GLY A 43 10.08 -0.03 -12.50
N ALA A 44 8.81 0.09 -12.92
CA ALA A 44 8.33 1.28 -13.61
C ALA A 44 8.43 2.52 -12.70
N GLN A 45 9.06 3.58 -13.21
CA GLN A 45 9.40 4.76 -12.41
C GLN A 45 8.27 5.80 -12.42
N MET A 46 7.67 6.03 -13.60
CA MET A 46 6.71 7.12 -13.80
C MET A 46 5.28 6.58 -13.82
N VAL A 47 4.75 6.26 -12.64
CA VAL A 47 3.37 5.77 -12.47
C VAL A 47 2.45 6.98 -12.26
N ALA A 48 1.71 7.38 -13.30
CA ALA A 48 0.91 8.60 -13.29
C ALA A 48 -0.43 8.42 -12.58
N PHE A 49 -0.79 9.44 -11.80
CA PHE A 49 -2.02 9.53 -11.00
C PHE A 49 -2.84 10.75 -11.37
N ASN A 50 -4.17 10.63 -11.26
CA ASN A 50 -5.06 11.77 -11.22
C ASN A 50 -5.01 12.38 -9.80
N MET A 51 -4.36 13.53 -9.65
CA MET A 51 -4.10 14.17 -8.35
C MET A 51 -5.29 14.97 -7.79
N GLN A 52 -6.31 15.23 -8.61
CA GLN A 52 -7.45 16.08 -8.27
C GLN A 52 -8.47 15.40 -7.33
N GLY A 53 -8.36 14.08 -7.14
CA GLY A 53 -9.31 13.30 -6.34
C GLY A 53 -8.82 12.97 -4.94
N TYR A 54 -9.68 12.28 -4.20
CA TYR A 54 -9.34 11.60 -2.95
C TYR A 54 -9.47 10.10 -3.16
N GLY A 55 -8.52 9.32 -2.64
CA GLY A 55 -8.62 7.88 -2.74
C GLY A 55 -7.42 7.12 -2.20
N LYS A 56 -7.68 5.85 -1.86
CA LYS A 56 -6.69 4.97 -1.22
C LYS A 56 -5.36 4.90 -1.97
N TYR A 57 -5.37 4.92 -3.30
CA TYR A 57 -4.14 4.80 -4.08
C TYR A 57 -3.31 6.09 -4.13
N LEU A 58 -3.94 7.26 -3.94
CA LEU A 58 -3.21 8.50 -3.72
C LEU A 58 -2.49 8.48 -2.37
N TRP A 59 -3.15 7.98 -1.31
CA TRP A 59 -2.52 7.83 0.00
C TRP A 59 -1.37 6.82 0.00
N VAL A 60 -1.55 5.68 -0.69
CA VAL A 60 -0.50 4.68 -0.93
C VAL A 60 0.70 5.32 -1.61
N MET A 61 0.46 6.10 -2.67
CA MET A 61 1.50 6.83 -3.39
C MET A 61 2.21 7.86 -2.52
N GLN A 62 1.46 8.71 -1.81
CA GLN A 62 2.03 9.66 -0.86
C GLN A 62 2.88 8.96 0.20
N GLY A 63 2.44 7.80 0.69
CA GLY A 63 3.20 7.00 1.65
C GLY A 63 4.56 6.54 1.11
N VAL A 64 4.65 6.16 -0.17
CA VAL A 64 5.93 5.78 -0.80
C VAL A 64 6.82 7.01 -0.94
N PHE A 65 6.29 8.10 -1.48
CA PHE A 65 7.09 9.30 -1.78
C PHE A 65 7.39 10.18 -0.57
N ARG A 66 6.87 9.87 0.63
CA ARG A 66 7.39 10.41 1.90
C ARG A 66 8.81 9.94 2.20
N ALA A 67 9.24 8.82 1.61
CA ALA A 67 10.63 8.39 1.68
C ALA A 67 11.56 9.45 1.05
N ASN A 68 12.85 9.36 1.39
CA ASN A 68 13.88 10.27 0.87
C ASN A 68 13.54 11.76 1.06
N GLY A 69 12.97 12.10 2.21
CA GLY A 69 12.63 13.49 2.57
C GLY A 69 11.52 14.11 1.72
N GLY A 70 10.72 13.33 0.99
CA GLY A 70 9.60 13.88 0.23
C GLY A 70 9.98 14.50 -1.12
N CYS A 71 11.22 14.30 -1.61
CA CYS A 71 11.73 15.03 -2.79
C CYS A 71 11.13 14.59 -4.13
N GLY A 72 10.25 13.59 -4.15
CA GLY A 72 9.65 13.03 -5.36
C GLY A 72 10.47 11.93 -6.03
N TYR A 73 11.68 11.62 -5.55
CA TYR A 73 12.52 10.55 -6.06
C TYR A 73 12.85 9.54 -4.97
N VAL A 74 12.51 8.27 -5.20
CA VAL A 74 12.82 7.14 -4.31
C VAL A 74 13.65 6.13 -5.08
N LYS A 75 14.84 5.79 -4.55
CA LYS A 75 15.73 4.82 -5.17
C LYS A 75 15.06 3.43 -5.21
N LYS A 76 15.08 2.77 -6.38
CA LYS A 76 14.62 1.39 -6.52
C LYS A 76 15.44 0.44 -5.63
N PRO A 77 14.83 -0.61 -5.03
CA PRO A 77 15.57 -1.68 -4.39
C PRO A 77 16.57 -2.36 -5.33
N ARG A 78 17.66 -2.88 -4.78
CA ARG A 78 18.73 -3.55 -5.55
C ARG A 78 18.23 -4.69 -6.44
N LEU A 79 17.24 -5.46 -5.98
CA LEU A 79 16.60 -6.51 -6.78
C LEU A 79 15.96 -6.02 -8.10
N LEU A 80 15.62 -4.73 -8.22
CA LEU A 80 15.10 -4.12 -9.46
C LEU A 80 16.18 -3.38 -10.27
N LEU A 81 17.44 -3.49 -9.86
CA LEU A 81 18.61 -2.81 -10.45
C LEU A 81 19.68 -3.82 -10.89
N ASP A 82 19.90 -4.84 -10.07
CA ASP A 82 20.97 -5.81 -10.25
C ASP A 82 20.55 -6.91 -11.24
N VAL A 83 21.54 -7.41 -11.98
CA VAL A 83 21.40 -8.57 -12.87
C VAL A 83 22.22 -9.71 -12.25
N GLY A 84 21.58 -10.85 -12.05
CA GLY A 84 22.21 -12.04 -11.51
C GLY A 84 23.11 -12.76 -12.53
N PRO A 85 23.71 -13.89 -12.15
CA PRO A 85 24.38 -14.77 -13.10
C PRO A 85 23.42 -15.16 -14.24
N ASN A 86 23.94 -15.36 -15.46
CA ASN A 86 23.15 -15.75 -16.64
C ASN A 86 22.03 -14.77 -17.03
N ASP A 87 22.21 -13.47 -16.82
CA ASP A 87 21.22 -12.42 -17.14
C ASP A 87 19.86 -12.59 -16.43
N GLU A 88 19.86 -13.28 -15.29
CA GLU A 88 18.70 -13.44 -14.43
C GLU A 88 18.30 -12.10 -13.80
N VAL A 89 17.00 -11.83 -13.79
CA VAL A 89 16.41 -10.64 -13.18
C VAL A 89 15.32 -11.07 -12.20
N PHE A 90 15.00 -10.17 -11.28
CA PHE A 90 13.91 -10.41 -10.33
C PHE A 90 12.59 -10.70 -11.05
N ASP A 91 11.98 -11.83 -10.71
CA ASP A 91 10.60 -12.17 -11.08
C ASP A 91 9.68 -11.98 -9.87
N PRO A 92 8.75 -11.00 -9.91
CA PRO A 92 7.81 -10.74 -8.83
C PRO A 92 6.84 -11.90 -8.51
N ASN A 93 6.75 -12.91 -9.39
CA ASN A 93 5.83 -14.05 -9.24
C ASN A 93 6.51 -15.34 -8.74
N SER A 94 7.85 -15.40 -8.72
CA SER A 94 8.58 -16.65 -8.45
C SER A 94 9.05 -16.84 -7.00
N ILE A 95 9.05 -15.77 -6.19
CA ILE A 95 9.59 -15.84 -4.83
C ILE A 95 8.58 -16.44 -3.85
N VAL A 96 9.00 -17.53 -3.18
CA VAL A 96 8.16 -18.26 -2.22
C VAL A 96 8.71 -18.20 -0.79
N GLN A 97 10.00 -17.88 -0.59
CA GLN A 97 10.61 -17.88 0.75
C GLN A 97 10.39 -16.56 1.50
N VAL A 98 9.93 -16.67 2.73
CA VAL A 98 9.78 -15.53 3.66
C VAL A 98 11.16 -15.04 4.10
N LYS A 99 11.42 -13.74 3.90
CA LYS A 99 12.67 -13.08 4.34
C LYS A 99 12.52 -12.37 5.68
N LYS A 100 11.33 -11.84 5.97
CA LYS A 100 11.07 -11.05 7.18
C LYS A 100 9.62 -11.19 7.61
N THR A 101 9.36 -11.29 8.91
CA THR A 101 8.00 -11.21 9.46
C THR A 101 7.80 -9.86 10.14
N LEU A 102 6.82 -9.08 9.66
CA LEU A 102 6.40 -7.84 10.28
C LEU A 102 5.30 -8.13 11.31
N LYS A 103 5.58 -7.86 12.59
CA LYS A 103 4.58 -7.90 13.66
C LYS A 103 4.05 -6.49 13.91
N VAL A 104 2.73 -6.34 13.94
CA VAL A 104 2.05 -5.06 14.17
C VAL A 104 1.08 -5.22 15.32
N LYS A 105 1.29 -4.46 16.39
CA LYS A 105 0.34 -4.36 17.51
C LYS A 105 -0.49 -3.09 17.35
N VAL A 106 -1.77 -3.25 17.07
CA VAL A 106 -2.74 -2.15 17.13
C VAL A 106 -3.21 -2.07 18.58
N TYR A 107 -2.64 -1.13 19.34
CA TYR A 107 -2.91 -1.00 20.76
C TYR A 107 -4.14 -0.11 21.01
N MET A 108 -4.05 1.19 20.73
CA MET A 108 -5.10 2.17 20.95
C MET A 108 -5.12 3.24 19.85
N GLY A 109 -6.23 3.98 19.74
CA GLY A 109 -6.35 5.16 18.88
C GLY A 109 -6.75 6.38 19.69
N ASP A 110 -6.18 7.55 19.40
CA ASP A 110 -6.49 8.82 20.06
C ASP A 110 -6.23 10.02 19.11
N GLY A 111 -6.69 11.21 19.48
CA GLY A 111 -6.47 12.48 18.78
C GLY A 111 -7.64 12.91 17.88
N TRP A 112 -8.63 12.05 17.62
CA TRP A 112 -9.80 12.37 16.80
C TRP A 112 -10.61 13.53 17.37
N HIS A 113 -10.71 13.59 18.71
CA HIS A 113 -11.43 14.63 19.45
C HIS A 113 -10.82 16.03 19.26
N LEU A 114 -9.57 16.14 18.79
CA LEU A 114 -8.90 17.41 18.49
C LEU A 114 -9.23 17.95 17.10
N HIS A 115 -9.55 17.04 16.15
CA HIS A 115 -9.73 17.37 14.74
C HIS A 115 -11.18 17.26 14.27
N PHE A 116 -12.01 16.52 15.01
CA PHE A 116 -13.40 16.27 14.68
C PHE A 116 -14.31 16.76 15.80
N ARG A 117 -15.41 17.41 15.43
CA ARG A 117 -16.47 17.76 16.39
C ARG A 117 -17.07 16.48 16.95
N ARG A 118 -17.63 16.55 18.17
CA ARG A 118 -18.31 15.41 18.79
C ARG A 118 -19.40 14.79 17.92
N THR A 119 -20.09 15.61 17.12
CA THR A 119 -21.18 15.17 16.22
C THR A 119 -20.70 14.82 14.80
N HIS A 120 -19.39 14.62 14.59
CA HIS A 120 -18.84 14.41 13.25
C HIS A 120 -19.08 12.99 12.72
N PHE A 121 -19.05 12.01 13.61
CA PHE A 121 -19.17 10.59 13.27
C PHE A 121 -20.59 10.11 13.49
N ASP A 122 -21.09 10.25 14.72
CA ASP A 122 -22.50 10.06 15.06
C ASP A 122 -23.01 11.34 15.76
N LEU A 123 -24.28 11.70 15.54
CA LEU A 123 -24.92 12.86 16.16
C LEU A 123 -25.21 12.65 17.65
N PHE A 124 -25.48 11.42 18.07
CA PHE A 124 -26.06 11.08 19.37
C PHE A 124 -25.16 10.16 20.21
N SER A 125 -24.23 9.43 19.59
CA SER A 125 -23.28 8.56 20.28
C SER A 125 -21.82 8.86 19.89
N PRO A 126 -20.84 8.35 20.66
CA PRO A 126 -19.45 8.29 20.21
C PRO A 126 -19.28 7.36 18.99
N PRO A 127 -18.17 7.49 18.25
CA PRO A 127 -17.90 6.66 17.07
C PRO A 127 -17.59 5.19 17.38
N ASP A 128 -17.91 4.33 16.41
CA ASP A 128 -17.60 2.90 16.42
C ASP A 128 -16.36 2.61 15.58
N PHE A 129 -15.19 2.57 16.21
CA PHE A 129 -13.93 2.48 15.48
C PHE A 129 -13.39 1.06 15.32
N PHE A 130 -12.86 0.79 14.13
CA PHE A 130 -12.01 -0.36 13.86
C PHE A 130 -10.84 0.01 12.95
N THR A 131 -9.77 -0.76 13.04
CA THR A 131 -8.56 -0.53 12.24
C THR A 131 -8.41 -1.59 11.17
N LYS A 132 -8.24 -1.17 9.91
CA LYS A 132 -7.84 -2.01 8.78
C LYS A 132 -6.34 -1.91 8.57
N LEU A 133 -5.69 -3.06 8.42
CA LEU A 133 -4.29 -3.17 8.04
C LEU A 133 -4.23 -3.81 6.65
N GLN A 134 -3.40 -3.26 5.78
CA GLN A 134 -3.21 -3.80 4.44
C GLN A 134 -1.75 -3.70 4.02
N ILE A 135 -1.18 -4.83 3.60
CA ILE A 135 0.13 -4.90 2.94
C ILE A 135 -0.08 -4.76 1.43
N TYR A 136 0.59 -3.77 0.86
CA TYR A 136 0.79 -3.62 -0.58
C TYR A 136 2.19 -4.11 -0.94
N GLY A 137 2.34 -4.71 -2.12
CA GLY A 137 3.61 -5.27 -2.56
C GLY A 137 3.43 -6.29 -3.67
N VAL A 138 4.40 -7.20 -3.74
CA VAL A 138 4.36 -8.40 -4.59
C VAL A 138 3.13 -9.26 -4.25
N PRO A 139 2.59 -10.04 -5.21
CA PRO A 139 1.38 -10.82 -4.98
C PRO A 139 1.43 -11.72 -3.73
N ALA A 140 2.58 -12.36 -3.47
CA ALA A 140 2.78 -13.24 -2.30
C ALA A 140 2.63 -12.52 -0.94
N ASP A 141 2.97 -11.23 -0.87
CA ASP A 141 2.97 -10.47 0.39
C ASP A 141 1.64 -9.75 0.65
N ARG A 142 0.74 -9.72 -0.34
CA ARG A 142 -0.53 -8.98 -0.23
C ARG A 142 -1.43 -9.62 0.82
N LYS A 143 -1.65 -8.90 1.92
CA LYS A 143 -2.54 -9.34 2.99
C LYS A 143 -3.40 -8.21 3.52
N LYS A 144 -4.60 -8.54 3.98
CA LYS A 144 -5.51 -7.63 4.69
C LYS A 144 -5.84 -8.24 6.03
N ALA A 145 -5.91 -7.40 7.05
CA ALA A 145 -6.36 -7.76 8.38
C ALA A 145 -7.19 -6.61 8.95
N LYS A 146 -8.00 -6.91 9.97
CA LYS A 146 -8.76 -5.89 10.70
C LYS A 146 -8.88 -6.24 12.18
N THR A 147 -9.04 -5.22 13.01
CA THR A 147 -9.50 -5.37 14.38
C THR A 147 -11.02 -5.59 14.40
N GLU A 148 -11.50 -6.03 15.56
CA GLU A 148 -12.90 -5.92 15.95
C GLU A 148 -13.28 -4.44 16.09
N PRO A 149 -14.54 -4.06 15.80
CA PRO A 149 -15.08 -2.76 16.19
C PRO A 149 -15.02 -2.55 17.71
N ARG A 150 -14.79 -1.31 18.11
CA ARG A 150 -14.94 -0.83 19.48
C ARG A 150 -16.06 0.19 19.48
N GLU A 151 -17.17 -0.21 20.08
CA GLU A 151 -18.40 0.57 20.10
C GLU A 151 -18.32 1.71 21.10
N ASP A 152 -18.95 2.84 20.78
CA ASP A 152 -19.16 3.99 21.65
C ASP A 152 -17.87 4.51 22.34
N GLN A 153 -16.73 4.50 21.64
CA GLN A 153 -15.43 4.90 22.21
C GLN A 153 -14.65 5.91 21.37
N TRP A 154 -14.43 7.11 21.93
CA TRP A 154 -13.51 8.12 21.37
C TRP A 154 -12.03 7.71 21.43
N VAL A 155 -11.67 6.85 22.38
CA VAL A 155 -10.30 6.34 22.59
C VAL A 155 -10.33 4.80 22.60
N PRO A 156 -10.54 4.17 21.43
CA PRO A 156 -10.67 2.72 21.35
C PRO A 156 -9.35 2.01 21.72
N VAL A 157 -9.44 0.98 22.56
CA VAL A 157 -8.33 0.07 22.88
C VAL A 157 -8.60 -1.29 22.23
N TRP A 158 -7.79 -1.65 21.23
CA TRP A 158 -7.88 -2.95 20.55
C TRP A 158 -6.94 -3.99 21.15
N ASN A 159 -5.71 -3.60 21.51
CA ASN A 159 -4.66 -4.47 22.01
C ASN A 159 -4.48 -5.77 21.18
N LYS A 160 -4.51 -5.64 19.85
CA LYS A 160 -4.49 -6.77 18.91
C LYS A 160 -3.20 -6.83 18.11
N GLU A 161 -2.61 -8.01 18.02
CA GLU A 161 -1.38 -8.27 17.27
C GLU A 161 -1.66 -8.96 15.94
N PHE A 162 -0.91 -8.58 14.92
CA PHE A 162 -0.98 -9.14 13.57
C PHE A 162 0.43 -9.49 13.08
N GLU A 163 0.54 -10.60 12.37
CA GLU A 163 1.81 -11.01 11.75
C GLU A 163 1.68 -11.08 10.23
N PHE A 164 2.66 -10.48 9.55
CA PHE A 164 2.74 -10.45 8.09
C PHE A 164 4.09 -11.02 7.66
N PRO A 165 4.16 -12.29 7.23
CA PRO A 165 5.36 -12.82 6.59
C PRO A 165 5.55 -12.14 5.21
N LEU A 166 6.75 -11.63 4.96
CA LEU A 166 7.13 -10.90 3.75
C LEU A 166 8.25 -11.63 3.01
N THR A 167 8.00 -11.94 1.74
CA THR A 167 8.95 -12.50 0.79
C THR A 167 9.83 -11.43 0.17
N VAL A 168 9.30 -10.22 -0.06
CA VAL A 168 10.02 -9.08 -0.64
C VAL A 168 9.75 -7.81 0.17
N PRO A 169 10.32 -7.70 1.40
CA PRO A 169 10.05 -6.59 2.30
C PRO A 169 10.43 -5.22 1.72
N GLU A 170 11.38 -5.15 0.80
CA GLU A 170 11.83 -3.91 0.14
C GLU A 170 10.77 -3.31 -0.81
N LEU A 171 9.81 -4.13 -1.23
CA LEU A 171 8.66 -3.71 -2.04
C LEU A 171 7.35 -3.78 -1.25
N ALA A 172 7.39 -3.96 0.07
CA ALA A 172 6.21 -4.01 0.91
C ALA A 172 5.89 -2.63 1.50
N GLN A 173 4.62 -2.26 1.52
CA GLN A 173 4.11 -1.07 2.22
C GLN A 173 2.92 -1.44 3.09
N LEU A 174 3.01 -1.14 4.38
CA LEU A 174 1.88 -1.25 5.31
C LEU A 174 1.02 0.02 5.24
N ARG A 175 -0.27 -0.17 5.01
CA ARG A 175 -1.30 0.87 5.18
C ARG A 175 -2.15 0.53 6.40
N ILE A 176 -2.21 1.47 7.34
CA ILE A 176 -3.09 1.42 8.50
C ILE A 176 -4.20 2.46 8.26
N GLU A 177 -5.44 2.05 8.39
CA GLU A 177 -6.61 2.89 8.18
C GLU A 177 -7.61 2.65 9.31
N VAL A 178 -7.88 3.68 10.10
CA VAL A 178 -9.00 3.66 11.06
C VAL A 178 -10.27 4.03 10.32
N ARG A 179 -11.35 3.31 10.59
CA ARG A 179 -12.68 3.59 10.06
C ARG A 179 -13.70 3.56 11.19
N GLU A 180 -14.66 4.43 11.03
CA GLU A 180 -15.95 4.41 11.71
C GLU A 180 -16.85 3.38 10.98
N CYS A 181 -17.72 2.71 11.72
CA CYS A 181 -18.71 1.78 11.20
C CYS A 181 -19.97 1.83 12.05
N ASP A 182 -21.02 2.45 11.55
CA ASP A 182 -22.37 2.29 12.10
C ASP A 182 -22.76 0.80 12.09
N MET A 183 -22.77 0.18 13.27
CA MET A 183 -23.37 -1.14 13.44
C MET A 183 -24.86 -0.96 13.66
N THR A 184 -25.62 -0.91 12.56
CA THR A 184 -27.10 -1.00 12.57
C THR A 184 -27.58 -2.25 13.28
#